data_AF-A0A024U8L9-F1
#
_entry.id   AF-A0A024U8L9-F1
#
_cell.length_a   1.000
_cell.length_b   1.000
_cell.length_c   1.000
_cell.angle_alpha   90.00
_cell.angle_beta   90.00
_cell.angle_gamma   90.00
#
_symmetry.space_group_name_H-M   'P 1'
#
loop_
_entity.id
_entity.type
_entity.pdbx_description
1 polymer ?
#
loop_
_entity_poly.entity_id
_entity_poly.type
_entity_poly.pdbx_seq_one_letter_code
_entity_poly.pdbx_strand_id
1 'polypeptide(L)'
;MAATDTHETLEEHMQLQRVFRILTIDIPDKRLARKLQAVEAKLAELYHGSLSNTSLDGNAHDRNPRETKRLEDIKAAYVAERNKLHGTQDEWPTTHRITKDVLADVLERLGMPLSPNEVDDLVWEVNDGLDGAVSWDEYNRSFLRCKHDKTYLEPTLLFHMTCFIMYDRECTGKVRYADESFGVALVHRGAGIDG
;
A
#
# COMPACT_ATOMS: atom_id res chain seq x y z
N MET A 1 -23.20 1.11 36.95
CA MET A 1 -22.47 0.43 35.86
C MET A 1 -22.78 1.16 34.58
N ALA A 2 -21.90 2.06 34.14
CA ALA A 2 -22.03 2.68 32.84
C ALA A 2 -21.53 1.67 31.80
N ALA A 3 -22.40 1.25 30.89
CA ALA A 3 -21.97 0.57 29.68
C ALA A 3 -21.10 1.56 28.92
N THR A 4 -19.78 1.36 28.94
CA THR A 4 -18.86 2.15 28.12
C THR A 4 -19.17 1.83 26.67
N ASP A 5 -19.47 2.84 25.86
CA ASP A 5 -19.67 2.72 24.42
C ASP A 5 -18.50 1.93 23.80
N THR A 6 -18.74 0.65 23.51
CA THR A 6 -17.80 -0.23 22.79
C THR A 6 -17.96 -0.08 21.28
N HIS A 7 -18.65 0.95 20.83
CA HIS A 7 -18.97 1.16 19.43
C HIS A 7 -17.99 2.15 18.80
N GLU A 8 -17.57 1.83 17.58
CA GLU A 8 -16.85 2.76 16.71
C GLU A 8 -17.69 4.03 16.50
N THR A 9 -17.09 5.21 16.70
CA THR A 9 -17.77 6.47 16.38
C THR A 9 -17.87 6.63 14.85
N LEU A 10 -18.84 7.41 14.38
CA LEU A 10 -18.99 7.66 12.93
C LEU A 10 -17.72 8.27 12.32
N GLU A 11 -17.07 9.19 13.03
CA GLU A 11 -15.81 9.80 12.57
C GLU A 11 -14.72 8.73 12.44
N GLU A 12 -14.54 7.88 13.45
CA GLU A 12 -13.57 6.78 13.40
C GLU A 12 -13.84 5.83 12.24
N HIS A 13 -15.11 5.48 12.00
CA HIS A 13 -15.52 4.67 10.86
C HIS A 13 -15.10 5.28 9.53
N MET A 14 -15.35 6.57 9.35
CA MET A 14 -14.94 7.29 8.16
C MET A 14 -13.42 7.34 8.02
N GLN A 15 -12.68 7.49 9.13
CA GLN A 15 -11.22 7.46 9.12
C GLN A 15 -10.69 6.06 8.78
N LEU A 16 -11.22 4.99 9.36
CA LEU A 16 -10.81 3.61 9.06
C LEU A 16 -11.07 3.25 7.60
N GLN A 17 -12.26 3.59 7.06
CA GLN A 17 -12.56 3.39 5.65
C GLN A 17 -11.58 4.15 4.77
N ARG A 18 -11.25 5.40 5.12
CA ARG A 18 -10.27 6.18 4.36
C ARG A 18 -8.89 5.54 4.38
N VAL A 19 -8.39 5.11 5.55
CA VAL A 19 -7.09 4.45 5.66
C VAL A 19 -7.08 3.13 4.89
N PHE A 20 -8.13 2.31 5.01
CA PHE A 20 -8.25 1.07 4.26
C PHE A 20 -8.25 1.34 2.75
N ARG A 21 -8.87 2.42 2.28
CA ARG A 21 -8.82 2.84 0.87
C ARG A 21 -7.42 3.26 0.44
N ILE A 22 -6.70 3.97 1.29
CA ILE A 22 -5.31 4.35 1.02
C ILE A 22 -4.45 3.10 0.82
N LEU A 23 -4.58 2.12 1.71
CA LEU A 23 -3.81 0.88 1.67
C LEU A 23 -4.21 -0.02 0.48
N THR A 24 -5.49 -0.08 0.13
CA THR A 24 -5.98 -1.04 -0.88
C THR A 24 -6.12 -0.48 -2.29
N ILE A 25 -6.22 0.84 -2.46
CA ILE A 25 -6.38 1.50 -3.76
C ILE A 25 -5.28 2.53 -3.98
N ASP A 26 -5.19 3.56 -3.15
CA ASP A 26 -4.42 4.75 -3.51
C ASP A 26 -2.90 4.45 -3.62
N ILE A 27 -2.36 3.61 -2.73
CA ILE A 27 -0.95 3.20 -2.78
C ILE A 27 -0.68 2.23 -3.95
N PRO A 28 -1.45 1.14 -4.12
CA PRO A 28 -1.35 0.28 -5.30
C PRO A 28 -1.48 1.05 -6.63
N ASP A 29 -2.41 2.00 -6.74
CA ASP A 29 -2.61 2.82 -7.94
C ASP A 29 -1.38 3.68 -8.23
N LYS A 30 -0.85 4.39 -7.23
CA LYS A 30 0.38 5.18 -7.38
C LYS A 30 1.56 4.31 -7.82
N ARG A 31 1.65 3.07 -7.33
CA ARG A 31 2.70 2.11 -7.73
C ARG A 31 2.53 1.68 -9.18
N LEU A 32 1.31 1.35 -9.60
CA LEU A 32 1.00 1.00 -10.98
C LEU A 32 1.25 2.18 -11.94
N ALA A 33 0.89 3.40 -11.55
CA ALA A 33 1.13 4.60 -12.34
C ALA A 33 2.63 4.80 -12.64
N ARG A 34 3.50 4.61 -11.64
CA ARG A 34 4.97 4.67 -11.83
C ARG A 34 5.48 3.57 -12.77
N LYS A 35 4.98 2.33 -12.59
CA LYS A 35 5.34 1.20 -13.45
C LYS A 35 4.91 1.45 -14.91
N LEU A 36 3.71 2.00 -15.09
CA LEU A 36 3.17 2.37 -16.40
C LEU A 36 4.03 3.44 -17.08
N GLN A 37 4.36 4.51 -16.35
CA GLN A 37 5.23 5.57 -16.85
C GLN A 37 6.60 5.04 -17.31
N ALA A 38 7.20 4.12 -16.54
CA ALA A 38 8.48 3.51 -16.90
C ALA A 38 8.39 2.65 -18.17
N VAL A 39 7.29 1.92 -18.37
CA VAL A 39 7.06 1.11 -19.58
C VAL A 39 6.80 2.01 -20.79
N GLU A 40 6.02 3.08 -20.63
CA GLU A 40 5.73 4.04 -21.69
C GLU A 40 6.98 4.79 -22.15
N ALA A 41 7.87 5.17 -21.22
CA ALA A 41 9.16 5.77 -21.55
C ALA A 41 10.02 4.82 -22.40
N LYS A 42 10.11 3.55 -22.02
CA LYS A 42 10.85 2.52 -22.79
C LYS A 42 10.26 2.30 -24.18
N LEU A 43 8.92 2.24 -24.30
CA LEU A 43 8.26 2.14 -25.60
C LEU A 43 8.56 3.34 -26.48
N ALA A 44 8.52 4.56 -25.93
CA ALA A 44 8.87 5.78 -26.66
C ALA A 44 10.31 5.72 -27.19
N GLU A 45 11.27 5.28 -26.37
CA GLU A 45 12.67 5.10 -26.78
C GLU A 45 12.82 4.11 -27.95
N LEU A 46 12.11 2.98 -27.92
CA LEU A 46 12.16 1.98 -28.99
C LEU A 46 11.54 2.49 -30.30
N TYR A 47 10.44 3.25 -30.23
CA TYR A 47 9.83 3.87 -31.41
C TYR A 47 10.72 4.96 -32.00
N HIS A 48 11.33 5.82 -31.16
CA HIS A 48 12.27 6.85 -31.61
C HIS A 48 13.56 6.26 -32.20
N GLY A 49 14.12 5.22 -31.58
CA GLY A 49 15.29 4.49 -32.08
C GLY A 49 15.03 3.80 -33.43
N SER A 50 13.80 3.33 -33.65
CA SER A 50 13.39 2.74 -34.93
C SER A 50 13.31 3.76 -36.08
N LEU A 51 13.06 5.04 -35.78
CA LEU A 51 13.04 6.12 -36.78
C LEU A 51 14.45 6.67 -37.08
N SER A 52 15.39 6.51 -36.15
CA SER A 52 16.77 7.00 -36.26
C SER A 52 17.74 5.99 -36.89
N ASN A 53 17.49 4.68 -36.79
CA ASN A 53 18.38 3.65 -37.32
C ASN A 53 17.96 3.18 -38.72
N THR A 54 18.25 3.99 -39.73
CA THR A 54 18.20 3.61 -41.15
C THR A 54 19.54 3.01 -41.60
N SER A 55 20.13 2.10 -40.80
CA SER A 55 21.42 1.46 -41.11
C SER A 55 21.34 -0.07 -41.13
N LEU A 56 22.18 -0.64 -42.00
CA LEU A 56 22.06 -1.93 -42.67
C LEU A 56 22.58 -3.12 -41.82
N ASP A 57 22.04 -3.35 -40.62
CA ASP A 57 22.43 -4.54 -39.83
C ASP A 57 21.20 -5.34 -39.32
N GLY A 58 20.94 -6.47 -39.98
CA GLY A 58 19.70 -7.25 -39.85
C GLY A 58 19.47 -7.94 -38.50
N ASN A 59 20.48 -7.98 -37.62
CA ASN A 59 20.38 -8.62 -36.31
C ASN A 59 19.81 -7.72 -35.19
N ALA A 60 19.89 -6.39 -35.34
CA ALA A 60 19.27 -5.45 -34.40
C ALA A 60 17.75 -5.33 -34.62
N HIS A 61 17.29 -5.61 -35.83
CA HIS A 61 15.90 -5.43 -36.24
C HIS A 61 14.93 -6.48 -35.67
N ASP A 62 15.36 -7.73 -35.40
CA ASP A 62 14.47 -8.77 -34.84
C ASP A 62 14.26 -8.65 -33.31
N ARG A 63 15.15 -7.96 -32.60
CA ARG A 63 15.02 -7.73 -31.15
C ARG A 63 13.99 -6.64 -30.82
N ASN A 64 13.82 -5.64 -31.69
CA ASN A 64 12.96 -4.49 -31.44
C ASN A 64 11.45 -4.86 -31.43
N PRO A 65 10.89 -5.61 -32.41
CA PRO A 65 9.47 -5.99 -32.40
C PRO A 65 9.09 -6.89 -31.23
N ARG A 66 9.97 -7.81 -30.83
CA ARG A 66 9.71 -8.73 -29.71
C ARG A 66 9.67 -8.00 -28.37
N GLU A 67 10.62 -7.08 -28.14
CA GLU A 67 10.66 -6.28 -26.91
C GLU A 67 9.50 -5.27 -26.89
N THR A 68 9.17 -4.62 -28.01
CA THR A 68 8.01 -3.73 -28.11
C THR A 68 6.72 -4.47 -27.75
N LYS A 69 6.48 -5.66 -28.35
CA LYS A 69 5.31 -6.47 -28.02
C LYS A 69 5.27 -6.85 -26.54
N ARG A 70 6.41 -7.28 -25.97
CA ARG A 70 6.51 -7.60 -24.54
C ARG A 70 6.15 -6.40 -23.65
N LEU A 71 6.63 -5.21 -23.98
CA LEU A 71 6.33 -3.99 -23.23
C LEU A 71 4.87 -3.56 -23.39
N GLU A 72 4.27 -3.74 -24.58
CA GLU A 72 2.84 -3.53 -24.81
C GLU A 72 1.98 -4.50 -23.98
N ASP A 73 2.36 -5.78 -23.91
CA ASP A 73 1.68 -6.78 -23.07
C ASP A 73 1.76 -6.41 -21.58
N ILE A 74 2.95 -5.99 -21.10
CA ILE A 74 3.14 -5.50 -19.72
C ILE A 74 2.29 -4.24 -19.46
N LYS A 75 2.26 -3.30 -20.41
CA LYS A 75 1.43 -2.09 -20.32
C LYS A 75 -0.04 -2.46 -20.17
N ALA A 76 -0.54 -3.36 -21.02
CA ALA A 76 -1.91 -3.83 -20.98
C ALA A 76 -2.25 -4.49 -19.64
N ALA A 77 -1.33 -5.30 -19.09
CA ALA A 77 -1.49 -5.92 -17.77
C ALA A 77 -1.62 -4.88 -16.65
N TYR A 78 -0.76 -3.86 -16.61
CA TYR A 78 -0.86 -2.79 -15.59
C TYR A 78 -2.14 -1.97 -15.72
N VAL A 79 -2.61 -1.70 -16.95
CA VAL A 79 -3.89 -1.00 -17.17
C VAL A 79 -5.06 -1.85 -16.70
N ALA A 80 -5.06 -3.15 -16.99
CA ALA A 80 -6.11 -4.06 -16.52
C ALA A 80 -6.16 -4.16 -14.99
N GLU A 81 -4.99 -4.25 -14.35
CA GLU A 81 -4.88 -4.26 -12.88
C GLU A 81 -5.39 -2.94 -12.28
N ARG A 82 -5.01 -1.80 -12.86
CA ARG A 82 -5.47 -0.47 -12.44
C ARG A 82 -6.98 -0.32 -12.56
N ASN A 83 -7.58 -0.81 -13.65
CA ASN A 83 -9.02 -0.80 -13.85
C ASN A 83 -9.74 -1.69 -12.81
N LYS A 84 -9.14 -2.82 -12.44
CA LYS A 84 -9.68 -3.72 -11.40
C LYS A 84 -9.69 -3.05 -10.02
N LEU A 85 -8.67 -2.27 -9.69
CA LEU A 85 -8.62 -1.50 -8.43
C LEU A 85 -9.74 -0.45 -8.33
N HIS A 86 -10.13 0.16 -9.46
CA HIS A 86 -11.20 1.16 -9.52
C HIS A 86 -12.54 0.55 -9.93
N GLY A 87 -12.76 -0.73 -9.65
CA GLY A 87 -14.02 -1.43 -9.94
C GLY A 87 -15.24 -0.79 -9.25
N THR A 88 -16.40 -1.45 -9.33
CA THR A 88 -17.66 -0.94 -8.78
C THR A 88 -17.53 -0.58 -7.30
N GLN A 89 -17.74 0.71 -6.98
CA GLN A 89 -17.54 1.30 -5.66
C GLN A 89 -18.39 0.64 -4.56
N ASP A 90 -19.53 0.04 -4.92
CA ASP A 90 -20.49 -0.56 -3.99
C ASP A 90 -19.98 -1.85 -3.31
N GLU A 91 -18.97 -2.53 -3.86
CA GLU A 91 -18.41 -3.77 -3.30
C GLU A 91 -17.00 -3.59 -2.72
N TRP A 92 -16.53 -2.34 -2.59
CA TRP A 92 -15.13 -2.06 -2.26
C TRP A 92 -14.65 -2.71 -0.93
N PRO A 93 -15.35 -2.58 0.21
CA PRO A 93 -14.87 -3.15 1.48
C PRO A 93 -14.78 -4.69 1.46
N THR A 94 -15.66 -5.35 0.70
CA THR A 94 -15.75 -6.82 0.67
C THR A 94 -14.81 -7.44 -0.36
N THR A 95 -14.39 -6.68 -1.38
CA THR A 95 -13.52 -7.16 -2.48
C THR A 95 -12.04 -6.84 -2.26
N HIS A 96 -11.74 -5.76 -1.54
CA HIS A 96 -10.37 -5.30 -1.36
C HIS A 96 -9.70 -5.93 -0.14
N ARG A 97 -8.38 -6.10 -0.22
CA ARG A 97 -7.55 -6.71 0.82
C ARG A 97 -6.24 -5.94 0.96
N ILE A 98 -5.79 -5.73 2.19
CA ILE A 98 -4.46 -5.19 2.46
C ILE A 98 -3.45 -6.32 2.27
N THR A 99 -2.57 -6.18 1.29
CA THR A 99 -1.52 -7.17 1.03
C THR A 99 -0.24 -6.84 1.76
N LYS A 100 0.59 -7.86 2.03
CA LYS A 100 1.91 -7.68 2.62
C LYS A 100 2.81 -6.70 1.86
N ASP A 101 2.73 -6.70 0.53
CA ASP A 101 3.52 -5.77 -0.31
C ASP A 101 3.17 -4.30 -0.03
N VAL A 102 1.89 -4.00 0.22
CA VAL A 102 1.47 -2.66 0.60
C VAL A 102 1.99 -2.30 1.98
N LEU A 103 1.90 -3.22 2.94
CA LEU A 103 2.38 -2.98 4.31
C LEU A 103 3.88 -2.69 4.32
N ALA A 104 4.67 -3.49 3.59
CA ALA A 104 6.10 -3.27 3.41
C ALA A 104 6.39 -1.89 2.79
N ASP A 105 5.72 -1.53 1.69
CA ASP A 105 5.88 -0.24 1.01
C ASP A 105 5.55 0.95 1.94
N VAL A 106 4.52 0.81 2.78
CA VAL A 106 4.10 1.86 3.73
C VAL A 106 5.12 1.98 4.85
N LEU A 107 5.50 0.87 5.47
CA LEU A 107 6.44 0.84 6.59
C LEU A 107 7.81 1.40 6.18
N GLU A 108 8.27 1.11 4.97
CA GLU A 108 9.48 1.73 4.40
C GLU A 108 9.34 3.26 4.30
N ARG A 109 8.20 3.78 3.81
CA ARG A 109 7.94 5.23 3.72
C ARG A 109 7.81 5.91 5.07
N LEU A 110 7.33 5.19 6.08
CA LEU A 110 7.27 5.66 7.46
C LEU A 110 8.63 5.62 8.16
N GLY A 111 9.69 5.12 7.49
CA GLY A 111 11.03 5.01 8.06
C GLY A 111 11.22 3.82 9.00
N MET A 112 10.35 2.81 8.90
CA MET A 112 10.38 1.58 9.70
C MET A 112 10.36 0.33 8.80
N PRO A 113 11.34 0.13 7.91
CA PRO A 113 11.36 -1.05 7.06
C PRO A 113 11.44 -2.32 7.91
N LEU A 114 10.62 -3.31 7.56
CA LEU A 114 10.61 -4.63 8.18
C LEU A 114 11.16 -5.68 7.20
N SER A 115 11.71 -6.76 7.76
CA SER A 115 12.07 -7.93 6.96
C SER A 115 10.82 -8.62 6.39
N PRO A 116 10.94 -9.40 5.29
CA PRO A 116 9.80 -10.11 4.73
C PRO A 116 9.05 -11.00 5.74
N ASN A 117 9.78 -11.65 6.64
CA ASN A 117 9.19 -12.50 7.68
C ASN A 117 8.40 -11.66 8.70
N GLU A 118 8.93 -10.51 9.12
CA GLU A 118 8.21 -9.61 10.04
C GLU A 118 6.94 -9.02 9.41
N VAL A 119 6.92 -8.81 8.09
CA VAL A 119 5.69 -8.40 7.38
C VAL A 119 4.71 -9.56 7.26
N ASP A 120 5.20 -10.79 7.03
CA ASP A 120 4.35 -11.99 7.05
C ASP A 120 3.74 -12.20 8.45
N ASP A 121 4.52 -12.02 9.52
CA ASP A 121 4.04 -12.08 10.91
C ASP A 121 2.97 -11.01 11.19
N LEU A 122 3.20 -9.76 10.73
CA LEU A 122 2.22 -8.67 10.85
C LEU A 122 0.88 -9.00 10.18
N VAL A 123 0.89 -9.67 9.02
CA VAL A 123 -0.34 -10.13 8.38
C VAL A 123 -0.95 -11.29 9.18
N TRP A 124 -0.12 -12.23 9.62
CA TRP A 124 -0.55 -13.42 10.34
C TRP A 124 -1.25 -13.09 11.67
N GLU A 125 -0.82 -12.04 12.36
CA GLU A 125 -1.44 -11.55 13.61
C GLU A 125 -2.92 -11.14 13.46
N VAL A 126 -3.37 -10.83 12.24
CA VAL A 126 -4.68 -10.24 11.95
C VAL A 126 -5.53 -11.08 10.99
N ASN A 127 -4.89 -11.93 10.18
CA ASN A 127 -5.53 -12.73 9.13
C ASN A 127 -6.17 -14.01 9.70
N ASP A 128 -7.37 -13.88 10.25
CA ASP A 128 -8.18 -15.03 10.73
C ASP A 128 -8.61 -15.95 9.57
N GLY A 129 -8.80 -15.40 8.37
CA GLY A 129 -9.29 -16.12 7.18
C GLY A 129 -8.26 -17.04 6.51
N LEU A 130 -7.00 -16.97 6.92
CA LEU A 130 -5.84 -17.67 6.34
C LEU A 130 -5.70 -17.53 4.82
N ASP A 131 -6.10 -16.39 4.26
CA ASP A 131 -6.05 -16.09 2.82
C ASP A 131 -4.80 -15.28 2.40
N GLY A 132 -3.97 -14.89 3.37
CA GLY A 132 -2.70 -14.17 3.14
C GLY A 132 -2.85 -12.66 2.89
N ALA A 133 -4.04 -12.08 3.05
CA ALA A 133 -4.25 -10.64 2.98
C ALA A 133 -5.36 -10.17 3.93
N VAL A 134 -5.28 -8.95 4.47
CA VAL A 134 -6.24 -8.52 5.51
C VAL A 134 -7.50 -7.93 4.88
N SER A 135 -8.66 -8.51 5.18
CA SER A 135 -9.98 -8.02 4.80
C SER A 135 -10.43 -6.81 5.62
N TRP A 136 -11.48 -6.12 5.16
CA TRP A 136 -12.08 -5.02 5.91
C TRP A 136 -12.53 -5.44 7.32
N ASP A 137 -13.17 -6.61 7.43
CA ASP A 137 -13.70 -7.09 8.70
C ASP A 137 -12.57 -7.48 9.68
N GLU A 138 -11.49 -8.09 9.19
CA GLU A 138 -10.30 -8.37 10.00
C GLU A 138 -9.58 -7.09 10.44
N TYR A 139 -9.40 -6.16 9.50
CA TYR A 139 -8.80 -4.85 9.76
C TYR A 139 -9.56 -4.06 10.84
N ASN A 140 -10.89 -3.94 10.68
CA ASN A 140 -11.73 -3.22 11.63
C ASN A 140 -11.76 -3.91 13.00
N ARG A 141 -11.91 -5.24 13.04
CA ARG A 141 -11.89 -6.01 14.31
C ARG A 141 -10.55 -5.87 15.03
N SER A 142 -9.43 -5.94 14.32
CA SER A 142 -8.09 -5.74 14.90
C SER A 142 -7.93 -4.35 15.50
N PHE A 143 -8.43 -3.31 14.82
CA PHE A 143 -8.39 -1.95 15.33
C PHE A 143 -9.19 -1.80 16.63
N LEU A 144 -10.42 -2.34 16.66
CA LEU A 144 -11.27 -2.28 17.85
C LEU A 144 -10.69 -3.09 19.02
N ARG A 145 -10.09 -4.25 18.77
CA ARG A 145 -9.37 -5.03 19.79
C ARG A 145 -8.26 -4.21 20.43
N CYS A 146 -7.38 -3.61 19.62
CA CYS A 146 -6.28 -2.78 20.12
C CYS A 146 -6.79 -1.54 20.87
N LYS A 147 -7.81 -0.85 20.35
CA LYS A 147 -8.40 0.34 20.97
C LYS A 147 -8.93 0.07 22.39
N HIS A 148 -9.49 -1.11 22.60
CA HIS A 148 -10.07 -1.51 23.87
C HIS A 148 -9.15 -2.40 24.72
N ASP A 149 -7.92 -2.65 24.26
CA ASP A 149 -6.97 -3.48 24.97
C ASP A 149 -6.46 -2.78 26.23
N LYS A 150 -6.70 -3.42 27.37
CA LYS A 150 -6.16 -3.00 28.68
C LYS A 150 -5.06 -3.93 29.17
N THR A 151 -4.81 -5.02 28.45
CA THR A 151 -3.84 -6.06 28.79
C THR A 151 -2.47 -5.79 28.18
N TYR A 152 -2.41 -4.98 27.12
CA TYR A 152 -1.21 -4.70 26.33
C TYR A 152 -0.62 -5.96 25.66
N LEU A 153 -1.49 -6.93 25.35
CA LEU A 153 -1.13 -8.18 24.70
C LEU A 153 -1.59 -8.24 23.24
N GLU A 154 -2.40 -7.28 22.80
CA GLU A 154 -2.83 -7.20 21.40
C GLU A 154 -1.66 -6.81 20.48
N PRO A 155 -1.57 -7.39 19.27
CA PRO A 155 -0.59 -6.96 18.28
C PRO A 155 -0.88 -5.53 17.79
N THR A 156 0.01 -4.60 18.10
CA THR A 156 -0.29 -3.15 17.98
C THR A 156 0.24 -2.49 16.71
N LEU A 157 1.06 -3.17 15.89
CA LEU A 157 1.77 -2.50 14.79
C LEU A 157 0.81 -1.99 13.70
N LEU A 158 -0.14 -2.82 13.25
CA LEU A 158 -1.16 -2.40 12.29
C LEU A 158 -2.01 -1.25 12.86
N PHE A 159 -2.36 -1.31 14.14
CA PHE A 159 -3.10 -0.25 14.85
C PHE A 159 -2.34 1.08 14.85
N HIS A 160 -1.06 1.08 15.27
CA HIS A 160 -0.25 2.31 15.30
C HIS A 160 -0.03 2.89 13.90
N MET A 161 0.21 2.04 12.91
CA MET A 161 0.33 2.46 11.52
C MET A 161 -0.98 3.10 11.02
N THR A 162 -2.12 2.48 11.31
CA THR A 162 -3.45 3.04 11.00
C THR A 162 -3.64 4.41 11.62
N CYS A 163 -3.39 4.56 12.93
CA CYS A 163 -3.48 5.85 13.63
C CYS A 163 -2.61 6.91 12.96
N PHE A 164 -1.40 6.57 12.52
CA PHE A 164 -0.53 7.51 11.84
C PHE A 164 -1.10 7.96 10.48
N ILE A 165 -1.60 7.03 9.67
CA ILE A 165 -2.16 7.32 8.34
C ILE A 165 -3.50 8.08 8.43
N MET A 166 -4.21 8.00 9.56
CA MET A 166 -5.35 8.89 9.83
C MET A 166 -4.95 10.37 9.80
N TYR A 167 -3.69 10.72 10.08
CA TYR A 167 -3.18 12.09 9.99
C TYR A 167 -2.33 12.33 8.72
N ASP A 168 -1.53 11.35 8.30
CA ASP A 168 -0.72 11.42 7.07
C ASP A 168 -1.48 10.92 5.84
N ARG A 169 -2.44 11.73 5.38
CA ARG A 169 -3.33 11.40 4.23
C ARG A 169 -2.58 11.09 2.94
N GLU A 170 -1.36 11.61 2.78
CA GLU A 170 -0.55 11.40 1.58
C GLU A 170 0.45 10.24 1.72
N CYS A 171 0.56 9.65 2.91
CA CYS A 171 1.57 8.63 3.26
C CYS A 171 2.99 9.10 2.91
N THR A 172 3.30 10.33 3.33
CA THR A 172 4.59 10.99 3.14
C THR A 172 5.61 10.65 4.23
N GLY A 173 5.18 9.96 5.29
CA GLY A 173 5.96 9.79 6.52
C GLY A 173 6.01 11.07 7.37
N LYS A 174 5.23 12.09 7.03
CA LYS A 174 5.25 13.40 7.70
C LYS A 174 3.82 13.85 7.99
N VAL A 175 3.50 14.03 9.28
CA VAL A 175 2.28 14.72 9.68
C VAL A 175 2.55 16.21 9.73
N ARG A 176 1.86 16.99 8.88
CA ARG A 176 1.84 18.45 9.01
C ARG A 176 0.96 18.78 10.21
N TYR A 177 1.58 19.17 11.32
CA TYR A 177 0.86 19.66 12.49
C TYR A 177 0.03 20.90 12.11
N ALA A 178 -1.26 20.72 11.92
CA ALA A 178 -2.24 21.79 11.93
C ALA A 178 -3.26 21.64 13.07
N ASP A 179 -3.16 20.58 13.88
CA ASP A 179 -4.01 20.39 15.05
C ASP A 179 -3.25 19.64 16.16
N GLU A 180 -3.28 20.20 17.36
CA GLU A 180 -2.41 19.92 18.51
C GLU A 180 -2.89 18.71 19.34
N SER A 181 -3.05 17.51 18.78
CA SER A 181 -3.56 16.38 19.59
C SER A 181 -2.93 15.00 19.46
N PHE A 182 -2.01 14.71 18.53
CA PHE A 182 -1.34 13.40 18.51
C PHE A 182 0.14 13.50 18.19
N GLY A 183 0.97 13.53 19.24
CA GLY A 183 2.39 13.25 19.16
C GLY A 183 2.65 11.75 19.34
N VAL A 184 2.35 10.92 18.33
CA VAL A 184 2.86 9.54 18.29
C VAL A 184 4.12 9.53 17.44
N ALA A 185 5.27 9.61 18.10
CA ALA A 185 6.56 9.45 17.46
C ALA A 185 6.77 7.96 17.14
N LEU A 186 6.51 7.54 15.90
CA LEU A 186 7.06 6.30 15.33
C LEU A 186 8.57 6.42 15.03
N VAL A 187 9.20 7.56 15.37
CA VAL A 187 10.61 7.84 15.15
C VAL A 187 11.42 7.55 16.42
N HIS A 188 11.66 6.28 16.77
CA HIS A 188 12.86 5.86 17.52
C HIS A 188 12.98 4.32 17.64
N ARG A 189 13.15 3.63 16.52
CA ARG A 189 13.79 2.30 16.52
C ARG A 189 14.71 2.18 15.31
N GLY A 190 15.77 2.98 15.32
CA GLY A 190 16.77 3.01 14.24
C GLY A 190 18.11 3.65 14.62
N ALA A 191 18.19 4.37 15.74
CA ALA A 191 19.48 4.80 16.30
C ALA A 191 20.09 3.65 17.11
N GLY A 192 20.74 2.73 16.39
CA GLY A 192 21.82 1.94 16.96
C GLY A 192 22.87 2.89 17.50
N ILE A 193 23.16 2.73 18.79
CA ILE A 193 24.19 3.45 19.51
C ILE A 193 25.50 2.83 19.05
N ASP A 194 26.13 3.42 18.03
CA ASP A 194 27.55 3.13 17.77
C ASP A 194 28.35 3.78 18.91
N GLY A 195 29.13 2.95 19.61
CA GLY A 195 29.93 3.32 20.78
C GLY A 195 31.21 4.09 20.46
#